data_AF-D5V6Z2-F1
#
_entry.id   AF-D5V6Z2-F1
#
_cell.length_a   1.000
_cell.length_b   1.000
_cell.length_c   1.000
_cell.angle_alpha   90.00
_cell.angle_beta   90.00
_cell.angle_gamma   90.00
#
_symmetry.space_group_name_H-M   'P 1'
#
loop_
_entity.id
_entity.type
_entity.pdbx_description
1 polymer ?
#
loop_
_entity_poly.entity_id
_entity_poly.type
_entity_poly.pdbx_seq_one_letter_code
_entity_poly.pdbx_strand_id
1 'polypeptide(L)'
;MTKLIKILAILALLIFVTGCEEKPIGEKVVIKSTKDMDPRLKAYPEAVEWYENSDSYPEAAFNLGVLYHTKIKDYEEALFWFKKTYENNYLDALNNIGSVYSDLKDYKEALTWYKKAISKNIIESYYNLAYLYHTKLKDYQNAIKYYKIAIERESSIESSIKNISWLYHENLKDDVTASAYMINLIEYGKTKDRTISFLKEKWNLSDETIKKGYELQLTMPGLPRRYKGGI
;
A
#
# COMPACT_ATOMS: atom_id res chain seq x y z
N MET A 1 45.42 -50.90 4.32
CA MET A 1 44.13 -50.53 3.71
C MET A 1 43.34 -49.70 4.74
N THR A 2 43.55 -48.38 4.69
CA THR A 2 42.53 -47.33 4.38
C THR A 2 41.64 -47.02 5.60
N LYS A 3 42.15 -46.22 6.55
CA LYS A 3 42.00 -44.74 6.68
C LYS A 3 40.57 -44.24 6.92
N LEU A 4 40.36 -43.87 8.20
CA LEU A 4 39.77 -42.62 8.70
C LEU A 4 38.30 -42.30 8.38
N ILE A 5 37.50 -42.63 9.39
CA ILE A 5 36.34 -41.89 9.91
C ILE A 5 36.63 -40.37 9.93
N LYS A 6 35.78 -39.58 9.27
CA LYS A 6 35.57 -38.15 9.58
C LYS A 6 34.08 -37.85 9.58
N ILE A 7 33.49 -37.99 10.76
CA ILE A 7 32.27 -37.30 11.16
C ILE A 7 32.71 -35.86 11.47
N LEU A 8 32.22 -34.89 10.69
CA LEU A 8 32.35 -33.48 11.00
C LEU A 8 30.96 -32.97 11.36
N ALA A 9 30.76 -32.80 12.66
CA ALA A 9 29.66 -32.09 13.24
C ALA A 9 29.70 -30.62 12.77
N ILE A 10 28.58 -30.12 12.26
CA ILE A 10 28.27 -28.70 12.34
C ILE A 10 26.97 -28.59 13.13
N LEU A 11 27.18 -28.29 14.41
CA LEU A 11 26.18 -27.78 15.32
C LEU A 11 25.96 -26.31 14.94
N ALA A 12 24.78 -25.99 14.41
CA ALA A 12 24.28 -24.61 14.36
C ALA A 12 22.81 -24.63 14.78
N LEU A 13 22.64 -24.50 16.10
CA LEU A 13 21.43 -24.04 16.75
C LEU A 13 21.04 -22.67 16.15
N LEU A 14 19.76 -22.42 15.82
CA LEU A 14 19.08 -21.13 16.02
C LEU A 14 17.59 -21.19 15.58
N ILE A 15 16.73 -21.19 16.61
CA ILE A 15 15.44 -20.49 16.73
C ILE A 15 14.30 -20.91 15.78
N PHE A 16 13.35 -21.66 16.34
CA PHE A 16 11.96 -21.67 15.89
C PHE A 16 11.36 -20.26 16.05
N VAL A 17 11.39 -19.45 15.01
CA VAL A 17 10.42 -18.36 14.83
C VAL A 17 9.29 -18.94 13.99
N THR A 18 8.07 -18.86 14.50
CA THR A 18 6.84 -19.15 13.75
C THR A 18 6.72 -18.16 12.59
N GLY A 19 7.38 -18.47 11.48
CA GLY A 19 7.15 -17.86 10.17
C GLY A 19 6.29 -18.81 9.36
N CYS A 20 5.25 -18.28 8.71
CA CYS A 20 4.53 -19.03 7.67
C CYS A 20 5.56 -19.65 6.73
N GLU A 21 5.55 -20.97 6.56
CA GLU A 21 6.36 -21.64 5.54
C GLU A 21 6.01 -21.03 4.19
N GLU A 22 6.90 -20.22 3.66
CA GLU A 22 6.86 -19.86 2.24
C GLU A 22 7.13 -21.15 1.47
N LYS A 23 6.11 -21.67 0.79
CA LYS A 23 6.29 -22.80 -0.13
C LYS A 23 7.34 -22.37 -1.17
N PRO A 24 8.42 -23.13 -1.37
CA PRO A 24 9.36 -22.85 -2.43
C PRO A 24 8.62 -23.00 -3.76
N ILE A 25 8.48 -21.90 -4.50
CA ILE A 25 7.96 -21.93 -5.86
C ILE A 25 9.14 -22.32 -6.75
N GLY A 26 8.93 -23.38 -7.53
CA GLY A 26 9.97 -24.19 -8.15
C GLY A 26 10.98 -23.42 -8.99
N GLU A 27 12.24 -23.81 -8.81
CA GLU A 27 13.35 -23.43 -9.66
C GLU A 27 13.17 -24.02 -11.07
N LYS A 28 13.17 -23.14 -12.08
CA LYS A 28 13.74 -23.38 -13.41
C LYS A 28 13.85 -22.05 -14.15
N VAL A 29 15.09 -21.59 -14.33
CA VAL A 29 15.42 -20.53 -15.30
C VAL A 29 15.05 -21.06 -16.68
N VAL A 30 13.94 -20.57 -17.23
CA VAL A 30 13.59 -20.75 -18.63
C VAL A 30 13.94 -19.44 -19.30
N ILE A 31 14.99 -19.45 -20.13
CA ILE A 31 15.26 -18.35 -21.07
C ILE A 31 14.06 -18.33 -22.01
N LYS A 32 13.06 -17.49 -21.72
CA LYS A 32 11.87 -17.40 -22.55
C LYS A 32 12.24 -16.63 -23.82
N SER A 33 12.32 -17.35 -24.93
CA SER A 33 12.25 -16.73 -26.25
C SER A 33 11.00 -15.83 -26.32
N THR A 34 11.03 -14.75 -27.10
CA THR A 34 9.83 -13.95 -27.41
C THR A 34 8.70 -14.77 -28.03
N LYS A 35 8.98 -16.01 -28.47
CA LYS A 35 7.99 -16.98 -28.91
C LYS A 35 7.05 -17.45 -27.79
N ASP A 36 7.52 -17.47 -26.54
CA ASP A 36 6.75 -17.86 -25.35
C ASP A 36 6.11 -16.65 -24.64
N MET A 37 6.30 -15.46 -25.20
CA MET A 37 5.72 -14.22 -24.68
C MET A 37 4.21 -14.21 -24.87
N ASP A 38 3.48 -13.83 -23.82
CA ASP A 38 2.05 -13.58 -23.89
C ASP A 38 1.74 -12.61 -25.05
N PRO A 39 0.93 -13.01 -26.05
CA PRO A 39 0.59 -12.17 -27.18
C PRO A 39 -0.06 -10.84 -26.80
N ARG A 40 -0.73 -10.75 -25.64
CA ARG A 40 -1.37 -9.53 -25.13
C ARG A 40 -0.35 -8.42 -24.89
N LEU A 41 0.90 -8.75 -24.60
CA LEU A 41 1.98 -7.77 -24.40
C LEU A 41 2.33 -7.03 -25.68
N LYS A 42 2.06 -7.59 -26.88
CA LYS A 42 2.35 -6.93 -28.16
C LYS A 42 1.55 -5.65 -28.39
N ALA A 43 0.45 -5.46 -27.65
CA ALA A 43 -0.31 -4.21 -27.68
C ALA A 43 0.41 -3.04 -26.96
N TYR A 44 1.50 -3.34 -26.25
CA TYR A 44 2.29 -2.39 -25.46
C TYR A 44 3.76 -2.51 -25.89
N PRO A 45 4.25 -1.63 -26.79
CA PRO A 45 5.59 -1.75 -27.38
C PRO A 45 6.72 -1.90 -26.34
N GLU A 46 6.62 -1.19 -25.23
CA GLU A 46 7.57 -1.21 -24.11
C GLU A 46 7.56 -2.55 -23.37
N ALA A 47 6.45 -3.29 -23.41
CA ALA A 47 6.31 -4.56 -22.71
C ALA A 47 7.11 -5.69 -23.34
N VAL A 48 7.41 -5.60 -24.64
CA VAL A 48 8.30 -6.55 -25.32
C VAL A 48 9.72 -6.43 -24.76
N GLU A 49 10.22 -5.20 -24.66
CA GLU A 49 11.52 -4.92 -24.07
C GLU A 49 11.55 -5.34 -22.60
N TRP A 50 10.52 -5.02 -21.81
CA TRP A 50 10.45 -5.46 -20.41
C TRP A 50 10.45 -6.98 -20.29
N TYR A 51 9.72 -7.68 -21.16
CA TYR A 51 9.68 -9.14 -21.16
C TYR A 51 11.06 -9.75 -21.38
N GLU A 52 11.77 -9.29 -22.43
CA GLU A 52 13.13 -9.75 -22.75
C GLU A 52 14.13 -9.49 -21.62
N ASN A 53 13.95 -8.40 -20.87
CA ASN A 53 14.87 -7.97 -19.83
C ASN A 53 14.48 -8.43 -18.40
N SER A 54 13.30 -9.02 -18.22
CA SER A 54 12.71 -9.32 -16.91
C SER A 54 13.45 -10.36 -16.06
N ASP A 55 14.35 -11.15 -16.64
CA ASP A 55 15.24 -12.06 -15.90
C ASP A 55 16.48 -11.34 -15.35
N SER A 56 16.91 -10.27 -16.01
CA SER A 56 18.14 -9.54 -15.66
C SER A 56 17.86 -8.28 -14.85
N TYR A 57 16.68 -7.69 -15.01
CA TYR A 57 16.29 -6.41 -14.42
C TYR A 57 14.96 -6.54 -13.67
N PRO A 58 14.95 -6.52 -12.33
CA PRO A 58 13.74 -6.62 -11.53
C PRO A 58 12.71 -5.53 -11.84
N GLU A 59 13.15 -4.34 -12.28
CA GLU A 59 12.31 -3.24 -12.71
C GLU A 59 11.48 -3.61 -13.96
N ALA A 60 12.05 -4.38 -14.88
CA ALA A 60 11.34 -4.85 -16.05
C ALA A 60 10.25 -5.86 -15.67
N ALA A 61 10.55 -6.80 -14.77
CA ALA A 61 9.55 -7.69 -14.18
C ALA A 61 8.46 -6.91 -13.40
N PHE A 62 8.85 -5.87 -12.66
CA PHE A 62 7.92 -5.01 -11.94
C PHE A 62 6.94 -4.32 -12.89
N ASN A 63 7.45 -3.74 -13.98
CA ASN A 63 6.64 -3.06 -14.99
C ASN A 63 5.67 -4.01 -15.69
N LEU A 64 6.06 -5.26 -15.95
CA LEU A 64 5.14 -6.29 -16.43
C LEU A 64 4.03 -6.55 -15.41
N GLY A 65 4.38 -6.70 -14.13
CA GLY A 65 3.39 -6.84 -13.05
C GLY A 65 2.38 -5.69 -13.02
N VAL A 66 2.86 -4.44 -13.14
CA VAL A 66 2.00 -3.25 -13.20
C VAL A 66 1.11 -3.26 -14.45
N LEU A 67 1.65 -3.64 -15.61
CA LEU A 67 0.89 -3.71 -16.86
C LEU A 67 -0.23 -4.75 -16.77
N TYR A 68 0.08 -5.94 -16.26
CA TYR A 68 -0.91 -6.99 -16.03
C TYR A 68 -1.98 -6.56 -15.03
N HIS A 69 -1.59 -5.91 -13.93
CA HIS A 69 -2.52 -5.45 -12.90
C HIS A 69 -3.44 -4.32 -13.38
N THR A 70 -2.91 -3.36 -14.15
CA THR A 70 -3.61 -2.10 -14.42
C THR A 70 -4.27 -2.04 -15.79
N LYS A 71 -3.66 -2.62 -16.83
CA LYS A 71 -4.14 -2.51 -18.22
C LYS A 71 -4.74 -3.81 -18.73
N ILE A 72 -4.03 -4.93 -18.58
CA ILE A 72 -4.49 -6.23 -19.07
C ILE A 72 -5.56 -6.83 -18.15
N LYS A 73 -5.53 -6.48 -16.86
CA LYS A 73 -6.43 -7.01 -15.81
C LYS A 73 -6.32 -8.52 -15.63
N ASP A 74 -5.08 -9.02 -15.73
CA ASP A 74 -4.73 -10.40 -15.40
C ASP A 74 -4.02 -10.42 -14.05
N TYR A 75 -4.74 -10.79 -13.00
CA TYR A 75 -4.23 -10.74 -11.64
C TYR A 75 -3.30 -11.91 -11.31
N GLU A 76 -3.44 -13.05 -11.99
CA GLU A 76 -2.55 -14.20 -11.78
C GLU A 76 -1.17 -13.90 -12.36
N GLU A 77 -1.12 -13.38 -13.59
CA GLU A 77 0.14 -12.90 -14.20
C GLU A 77 0.74 -11.74 -13.40
N ALA A 78 -0.07 -10.78 -12.95
CA ALA A 78 0.43 -9.70 -12.10
C ALA A 78 1.11 -10.22 -10.82
N LEU A 79 0.48 -11.19 -10.14
CA LEU A 79 1.08 -11.83 -8.95
C LEU A 79 2.37 -12.57 -9.30
N PHE A 80 2.42 -13.29 -10.42
CA PHE A 80 3.63 -13.97 -10.87
C PHE A 80 4.79 -12.97 -11.03
N TRP A 81 4.58 -11.90 -11.80
CA TRP A 81 5.62 -10.91 -12.08
C TRP A 81 6.04 -10.13 -10.84
N PHE A 82 5.10 -9.74 -9.96
CA PHE A 82 5.46 -9.07 -8.71
C PHE A 82 6.18 -10.00 -7.73
N LYS A 83 5.82 -11.28 -7.63
CA LYS A 83 6.55 -12.24 -6.78
C LYS A 83 7.97 -12.47 -7.29
N LYS A 84 8.14 -12.65 -8.60
CA LYS A 84 9.46 -12.73 -9.24
C LYS A 84 10.31 -11.47 -8.97
N THR A 85 9.69 -10.30 -9.02
CA THR A 85 10.33 -9.02 -8.69
C THR A 85 10.81 -9.00 -7.23
N TYR A 86 9.95 -9.42 -6.30
CA TYR A 86 10.26 -9.51 -4.87
C TYR A 86 11.38 -10.53 -4.57
N GLU A 87 11.39 -11.68 -5.23
CA GLU A 87 12.44 -12.71 -5.11
C GLU A 87 13.83 -12.19 -5.52
N ASN A 88 13.88 -11.22 -6.43
CA ASN A 88 15.11 -10.50 -6.79
C ASN A 88 15.39 -9.30 -5.87
N ASN A 89 14.87 -9.31 -4.65
CA ASN A 89 15.04 -8.28 -3.62
C ASN A 89 14.49 -6.88 -3.95
N TYR A 90 13.62 -6.75 -4.95
CA TYR A 90 12.98 -5.48 -5.28
C TYR A 90 11.68 -5.30 -4.46
N LEU A 91 11.82 -4.66 -3.29
CA LEU A 91 10.81 -4.68 -2.22
C LEU A 91 9.53 -3.88 -2.53
N ASP A 92 9.56 -2.95 -3.48
CA ASP A 92 8.40 -2.15 -3.88
C ASP A 92 7.26 -3.03 -4.46
N ALA A 93 7.58 -4.24 -4.91
CA ALA A 93 6.60 -5.23 -5.32
C ALA A 93 5.66 -5.65 -4.18
N LEU A 94 6.09 -5.61 -2.91
CA LEU A 94 5.29 -6.08 -1.77
C LEU A 94 3.94 -5.35 -1.65
N ASN A 95 3.95 -4.02 -1.82
CA ASN A 95 2.73 -3.21 -1.81
C ASN A 95 1.78 -3.57 -2.98
N ASN A 96 2.36 -3.87 -4.14
CA ASN A 96 1.60 -4.21 -5.33
C ASN A 96 0.99 -5.62 -5.22
N ILE A 97 1.71 -6.60 -4.65
CA ILE A 97 1.17 -7.92 -4.35
C ILE A 97 -0.05 -7.80 -3.43
N GLY A 98 0.03 -7.00 -2.36
CA GLY A 98 -1.11 -6.74 -1.48
C GLY A 98 -2.30 -6.10 -2.21
N SER A 99 -2.02 -5.22 -3.16
CA SER A 99 -3.05 -4.56 -3.98
C SER A 99 -3.73 -5.52 -4.96
N VAL A 100 -2.98 -6.43 -5.58
CA VAL A 100 -3.56 -7.47 -6.44
C VAL A 100 -4.47 -8.41 -5.64
N TYR A 101 -4.05 -8.86 -4.44
CA TYR A 101 -4.92 -9.67 -3.59
C TYR A 101 -6.17 -8.91 -3.11
N SER A 102 -6.06 -7.61 -2.86
CA SER A 102 -7.21 -6.76 -2.54
C SER A 102 -8.22 -6.72 -3.69
N ASP A 103 -7.75 -6.59 -4.94
CA ASP A 103 -8.60 -6.62 -6.14
C ASP A 103 -9.23 -8.01 -6.37
N LEU A 104 -8.49 -9.08 -6.08
CA LEU A 104 -9.00 -10.46 -6.05
C LEU A 104 -9.97 -10.73 -4.89
N LYS A 105 -10.15 -9.76 -3.98
CA LYS A 105 -10.94 -9.87 -2.75
C LYS A 105 -10.43 -10.91 -1.75
N ASP A 106 -9.18 -11.36 -1.90
CA ASP A 106 -8.48 -12.11 -0.86
C ASP A 106 -7.87 -11.14 0.15
N TYR A 107 -8.75 -10.63 1.02
CA TYR A 107 -8.35 -9.62 2.00
C TYR A 107 -7.41 -10.18 3.08
N LYS A 108 -7.40 -11.50 3.29
CA LYS A 108 -6.47 -12.13 4.23
C LYS A 108 -5.05 -12.05 3.69
N GLU A 109 -4.85 -12.41 2.42
CA GLU A 109 -3.55 -12.25 1.78
C GLU A 109 -3.17 -10.78 1.64
N ALA A 110 -4.10 -9.90 1.23
CA ALA A 110 -3.83 -8.46 1.13
C ALA A 110 -3.29 -7.88 2.46
N LEU A 111 -3.91 -8.23 3.60
CA LEU A 111 -3.42 -7.84 4.92
C LEU A 111 -2.00 -8.34 5.20
N THR A 112 -1.72 -9.61 4.89
CA THR A 112 -0.39 -10.22 5.07
C THR A 112 0.67 -9.45 4.29
N TRP A 113 0.43 -9.21 3.00
CA TRP A 113 1.39 -8.55 2.12
C TRP A 113 1.59 -7.07 2.45
N TYR A 114 0.53 -6.32 2.77
CA TYR A 114 0.68 -4.94 3.22
C TYR A 114 1.45 -4.83 4.55
N LYS A 115 1.20 -5.73 5.51
CA LYS A 115 1.99 -5.77 6.77
C LYS A 115 3.45 -6.13 6.51
N LYS A 116 3.71 -7.07 5.59
CA LYS A 116 5.07 -7.42 5.17
C LYS A 116 5.77 -6.22 4.53
N ALA A 117 5.11 -5.49 3.64
CA ALA A 117 5.62 -4.27 3.03
C ALA A 117 5.95 -3.18 4.07
N ILE A 118 5.06 -2.96 5.04
CA ILE A 118 5.29 -2.04 6.18
C ILE A 118 6.53 -2.46 6.99
N SER A 119 6.70 -3.76 7.27
CA SER A 119 7.89 -4.26 7.99
C SER A 119 9.20 -4.04 7.23
N LYS A 120 9.10 -3.81 5.91
CA LYS A 120 10.21 -3.48 5.01
C LYS A 120 10.30 -1.98 4.70
N ASN A 121 9.59 -1.14 5.47
CA ASN A 121 9.56 0.31 5.35
C ASN A 121 8.98 0.84 4.02
N ILE A 122 8.13 0.06 3.34
CA ILE A 122 7.39 0.55 2.16
C ILE A 122 6.24 1.46 2.63
N ILE A 123 6.42 2.76 2.46
CA ILE A 123 5.58 3.80 3.07
C ILE A 123 4.15 3.77 2.51
N GLU A 124 3.99 3.51 1.22
CA GLU A 124 2.71 3.48 0.49
C GLU A 124 1.73 2.46 1.08
N SER A 125 2.25 1.39 1.71
CA SER A 125 1.44 0.33 2.28
C SER A 125 0.64 0.76 3.51
N TYR A 126 1.05 1.84 4.21
CA TYR A 126 0.26 2.37 5.33
C TYR A 126 -1.12 2.86 4.87
N TYR A 127 -1.17 3.65 3.80
CA TYR A 127 -2.43 4.13 3.23
C TYR A 127 -3.29 2.98 2.71
N ASN A 128 -2.71 2.06 1.95
CA ASN A 128 -3.45 0.94 1.36
C ASN A 128 -4.03 0.00 2.42
N LEU A 129 -3.25 -0.29 3.47
CA LEU A 129 -3.73 -1.07 4.60
C LEU A 129 -4.87 -0.38 5.34
N ALA A 130 -4.75 0.93 5.60
CA ALA A 130 -5.80 1.72 6.23
C ALA A 130 -7.09 1.73 5.38
N TYR A 131 -6.96 1.89 4.06
CA TYR A 131 -8.07 1.86 3.12
C TYR A 131 -8.76 0.51 3.05
N LEU A 132 -8.00 -0.59 3.11
CA LEU A 132 -8.56 -1.93 3.17
C LEU A 132 -9.39 -2.12 4.46
N TYR A 133 -8.85 -1.71 5.61
CA TYR A 133 -9.55 -1.74 6.89
C TYR A 133 -10.84 -0.90 6.86
N HIS A 134 -10.77 0.31 6.31
CA HIS A 134 -11.90 1.24 6.24
C HIS A 134 -13.02 0.73 5.33
N THR A 135 -12.67 0.34 4.11
CA THR A 135 -13.66 0.16 3.05
C THR A 135 -14.17 -1.26 2.92
N LYS A 136 -13.30 -2.26 3.12
CA LYS A 136 -13.64 -3.67 2.90
C LYS A 136 -13.92 -4.41 4.21
N LEU A 137 -13.05 -4.24 5.20
CA LEU A 137 -13.14 -4.97 6.47
C LEU A 137 -14.03 -4.27 7.51
N LYS A 138 -14.30 -2.98 7.33
CA LYS A 138 -15.07 -2.13 8.26
C LYS A 138 -14.51 -2.12 9.69
N ASP A 139 -13.21 -2.33 9.82
CA ASP A 139 -12.47 -2.21 11.07
C ASP A 139 -11.96 -0.77 11.20
N TYR A 140 -12.83 0.10 11.72
CA TYR A 140 -12.54 1.53 11.79
C TYR A 140 -11.43 1.86 12.78
N GLN A 141 -11.22 1.04 13.81
CA GLN A 141 -10.14 1.25 14.77
C GLN A 141 -8.77 1.07 14.09
N ASN A 142 -8.58 -0.02 13.35
CA ASN A 142 -7.34 -0.22 12.61
C ASN A 142 -7.22 0.75 11.42
N ALA A 143 -8.32 1.10 10.74
CA ALA A 143 -8.31 2.12 9.70
C ALA A 143 -7.78 3.46 10.22
N ILE A 144 -8.31 3.96 11.34
CA ILE A 144 -7.86 5.23 11.96
C ILE A 144 -6.39 5.15 12.35
N LYS A 145 -5.98 4.04 13.00
CA LYS A 145 -4.58 3.82 13.39
C LYS A 145 -3.64 3.95 12.18
N TYR A 146 -3.93 3.21 11.12
CA TYR A 146 -3.04 3.19 9.95
C TYR A 146 -3.13 4.46 9.10
N TYR A 147 -4.28 5.13 9.02
CA TYR A 147 -4.37 6.45 8.40
C TYR A 147 -3.56 7.51 9.14
N LYS A 148 -3.59 7.53 10.48
CA LYS A 148 -2.76 8.46 11.27
C LYS A 148 -1.28 8.24 10.99
N ILE A 149 -0.83 6.98 10.99
CA ILE A 149 0.56 6.64 10.64
C ILE A 149 0.87 7.03 9.18
N ALA A 150 -0.06 6.80 8.25
CA ALA A 150 0.10 7.21 6.86
C ALA A 150 0.28 8.73 6.73
N ILE A 151 -0.47 9.53 7.48
CA ILE A 151 -0.35 10.99 7.51
C ILE A 151 1.00 11.41 8.12
N GLU A 152 1.37 10.82 9.26
CA GLU A 152 2.66 11.08 9.94
C GLU A 152 3.87 10.75 9.06
N ARG A 153 3.76 9.72 8.23
CA ARG A 153 4.79 9.25 7.30
C ARG A 153 4.64 9.84 5.89
N GLU A 154 3.71 10.76 5.70
CA GLU A 154 3.35 11.37 4.41
C GLU A 154 2.98 10.38 3.28
N SER A 155 2.58 9.15 3.64
CA SER A 155 2.07 8.12 2.73
C SER A 155 0.73 8.53 2.13
N SER A 156 0.73 8.83 0.82
CA SER A 156 -0.46 9.27 0.08
C SER A 156 -1.24 10.36 0.84
N ILE A 157 -0.52 11.35 1.40
CA ILE A 157 -1.01 12.21 2.49
C ILE A 157 -2.38 12.86 2.23
N GLU A 158 -2.62 13.42 1.05
CA GLU A 158 -3.93 13.99 0.70
C GLU A 158 -5.05 12.94 0.76
N SER A 159 -4.81 11.74 0.25
CA SER A 159 -5.79 10.65 0.25
C SER A 159 -5.98 10.08 1.66
N SER A 160 -4.92 9.99 2.45
CA SER A 160 -4.96 9.57 3.85
C SER A 160 -5.82 10.54 4.68
N ILE A 161 -5.54 11.85 4.61
CA ILE A 161 -6.31 12.90 5.30
C ILE A 161 -7.78 12.90 4.83
N LYS A 162 -8.01 12.84 3.51
CA LYS A 162 -9.37 12.81 2.96
C LYS A 162 -10.16 11.61 3.46
N ASN A 163 -9.58 10.41 3.42
CA ASN A 163 -10.31 9.20 3.78
C ASN A 163 -10.54 9.08 5.29
N ILE A 164 -9.58 9.47 6.14
CA ILE A 164 -9.83 9.52 7.59
C ILE A 164 -10.90 10.57 7.94
N SER A 165 -10.91 11.71 7.24
CA SER A 165 -11.94 12.75 7.39
C SER A 165 -13.33 12.20 7.04
N TRP A 166 -13.48 11.53 5.89
CA TRP A 166 -14.72 10.84 5.51
C TRP A 166 -15.12 9.74 6.51
N LEU A 167 -14.16 8.97 7.02
CA LEU A 167 -14.42 7.94 8.04
C LEU A 167 -15.04 8.57 9.30
N TYR A 168 -14.46 9.65 9.82
CA TYR A 168 -15.00 10.33 10.99
C TYR A 168 -16.41 10.90 10.74
N HIS A 169 -16.64 11.52 9.58
CA HIS A 169 -17.94 12.08 9.21
C HIS A 169 -19.02 11.01 9.02
N GLU A 170 -18.77 10.02 8.16
CA GLU A 170 -19.80 9.07 7.75
C GLU A 170 -19.97 7.91 8.73
N ASN A 171 -18.87 7.36 9.25
CA ASN A 171 -18.89 6.14 10.02
C ASN A 171 -18.96 6.38 11.53
N LEU A 172 -18.29 7.43 12.03
CA LEU A 172 -18.25 7.75 13.46
C LEU A 172 -19.17 8.90 13.89
N LYS A 173 -19.70 9.67 12.92
CA LYS A 173 -20.53 10.86 13.18
C LYS A 173 -19.82 11.90 14.06
N ASP A 174 -18.51 12.01 13.91
CA ASP A 174 -17.67 13.00 14.59
C ASP A 174 -17.23 14.08 13.59
N ASP A 175 -18.13 15.04 13.38
CA ASP A 175 -17.96 16.10 12.41
C ASP A 175 -16.88 17.11 12.81
N VAL A 176 -16.58 17.23 14.10
CA VAL A 176 -15.51 18.11 14.59
C VAL A 176 -14.16 17.54 14.18
N THR A 177 -13.89 16.26 14.45
CA THR A 177 -12.65 15.61 13.99
C THR A 177 -12.60 15.51 12.47
N ALA A 178 -13.72 15.21 11.82
CA ALA A 178 -13.77 15.14 10.36
C ALA A 178 -13.40 16.48 9.71
N SER A 179 -14.00 17.58 10.16
CA SER A 179 -13.70 18.93 9.66
C SER A 179 -12.27 19.37 9.98
N ALA A 180 -11.72 18.98 11.14
CA ALA A 180 -10.32 19.22 11.48
C ALA A 180 -9.35 18.64 10.42
N TYR A 181 -9.55 17.38 10.03
CA TYR A 181 -8.79 16.77 8.94
C TYR A 181 -9.06 17.44 7.58
N MET A 182 -10.30 17.79 7.26
CA MET A 182 -10.61 18.45 5.99
C MET A 182 -9.94 19.82 5.88
N ILE A 183 -9.95 20.62 6.95
CA ILE A 183 -9.26 21.91 7.03
C ILE A 183 -7.76 21.74 6.87
N ASN A 184 -7.19 20.66 7.39
CA ASN A 184 -5.77 20.37 7.23
C ASN A 184 -5.33 20.24 5.75
N LEU A 185 -6.22 19.83 4.84
CA LEU A 185 -5.93 19.73 3.41
C LEU A 185 -5.57 21.08 2.75
N ILE A 186 -5.83 22.22 3.41
CA ILE A 186 -5.41 23.53 2.92
C ILE A 186 -3.88 23.62 2.80
N GLU A 187 -3.15 22.95 3.70
CA GLU A 187 -1.68 22.87 3.67
C GLU A 187 -1.14 22.04 2.49
N TYR A 188 -2.03 21.32 1.78
CA TYR A 188 -1.74 20.44 0.65
C TYR A 188 -2.43 20.93 -0.62
N GLY A 189 -2.59 22.25 -0.77
CA GLY A 189 -3.02 22.88 -2.02
C GLY A 189 -4.53 23.01 -2.22
N LYS A 190 -5.37 22.63 -1.23
CA LYS A 190 -6.79 23.04 -1.25
C LYS A 190 -6.90 24.51 -0.82
N THR A 191 -7.87 25.23 -1.37
CA THR A 191 -8.13 26.61 -0.95
C THR A 191 -9.08 26.63 0.24
N LYS A 192 -8.91 27.62 1.14
CA LYS A 192 -9.80 27.81 2.29
C LYS A 192 -11.27 27.84 1.85
N ASP A 193 -11.60 28.68 0.87
CA ASP A 193 -12.99 28.87 0.45
C ASP A 193 -13.62 27.58 -0.09
N ARG A 194 -12.88 26.78 -0.86
CA ARG A 194 -13.37 25.48 -1.35
C ARG A 194 -13.59 24.49 -0.21
N THR A 195 -12.66 24.42 0.75
CA THR A 195 -12.78 23.54 1.91
C THR A 195 -13.99 23.93 2.78
N ILE A 196 -14.14 25.22 3.10
CA ILE A 196 -15.25 25.69 3.95
C ILE A 196 -16.59 25.52 3.22
N SER A 197 -16.67 25.85 1.92
CA SER A 197 -17.89 25.63 1.13
C SER A 197 -18.25 24.15 1.08
N PHE A 198 -17.28 23.25 0.89
CA PHE A 198 -17.53 21.81 0.95
C PHE A 198 -18.11 21.37 2.30
N LEU A 199 -17.52 21.81 3.42
CA LEU A 199 -18.01 21.45 4.76
C LEU A 199 -19.43 21.95 5.02
N LYS A 200 -19.76 23.17 4.56
CA LYS A 200 -21.10 23.75 4.71
C LYS A 200 -22.13 23.11 3.79
N GLU A 201 -21.82 22.98 2.51
CA GLU A 201 -22.81 22.61 1.50
C GLU A 201 -22.92 21.10 1.35
N LYS A 202 -21.80 20.38 1.38
CA LYS A 202 -21.79 18.93 1.17
C LYS A 202 -22.05 18.15 2.44
N TRP A 203 -21.47 18.60 3.56
CA TRP A 203 -21.62 17.94 4.86
C TRP A 203 -22.64 18.62 5.77
N ASN A 204 -23.24 19.75 5.34
CA ASN A 204 -24.25 20.47 6.09
C ASN A 204 -23.79 20.86 7.51
N LEU A 205 -22.51 21.21 7.67
CA LEU A 205 -21.95 21.56 8.98
C LEU A 205 -22.20 23.03 9.32
N SER A 206 -22.47 23.27 10.61
CA SER A 206 -22.59 24.63 11.16
C SER A 206 -21.23 25.34 11.24
N ASP A 207 -21.24 26.67 11.25
CA ASP A 207 -20.04 27.48 11.50
C ASP A 207 -19.36 27.12 12.83
N GLU A 208 -20.15 26.82 13.86
CA GLU A 208 -19.63 26.41 15.17
C GLU A 208 -18.86 25.09 15.09
N THR A 209 -19.40 24.09 14.37
CA THR A 209 -18.73 22.80 14.17
C THR A 209 -17.43 22.96 13.41
N ILE A 210 -17.44 23.73 12.32
CA ILE A 210 -16.24 24.00 11.51
C ILE A 210 -15.18 24.74 12.34
N LYS A 211 -15.59 25.70 13.18
CA LYS A 211 -14.70 26.42 14.10
C LYS A 211 -14.03 25.50 15.12
N LYS A 212 -14.79 24.60 15.73
CA LYS A 212 -14.23 23.57 16.63
C LYS A 212 -13.25 22.67 15.89
N GLY A 213 -13.54 22.31 14.64
CA GLY A 213 -12.61 21.54 13.79
C GLY A 213 -11.31 22.29 13.50
N TYR A 214 -11.40 23.59 13.18
CA TYR A 214 -10.23 24.45 13.00
C TYR A 214 -9.37 24.53 14.27
N GLU A 215 -10.00 24.73 15.43
CA GLU A 215 -9.30 24.77 16.72
C GLU A 215 -8.65 23.42 17.05
N LEU A 216 -9.33 22.31 16.76
CA LEU A 216 -8.83 20.97 16.99
C LEU A 216 -7.58 20.68 16.14
N GLN A 217 -7.57 20.96 14.83
CA GLN A 217 -6.40 20.63 13.99
C GLN A 217 -5.11 21.36 14.43
N LEU A 218 -5.24 22.52 15.10
CA LEU A 218 -4.09 23.24 15.66
C LEU A 218 -3.35 22.43 16.75
N THR A 219 -4.03 21.49 17.40
CA THR A 219 -3.51 20.72 18.54
C THR A 219 -3.47 19.21 18.30
N MET A 220 -4.00 18.72 17.18
CA MET A 220 -4.02 17.29 16.86
C MET A 220 -2.62 16.67 16.80
N PRO A 221 -2.37 15.55 17.49
CA PRO A 221 -1.12 14.82 17.37
C PRO A 221 -1.02 14.15 15.99
N GLY A 222 0.20 14.02 15.48
CA GLY A 222 0.49 13.31 14.23
C GLY A 222 0.21 14.09 12.93
N LEU A 223 -0.33 15.32 12.99
CA LEU A 223 -0.41 16.18 11.81
C LEU A 223 0.95 16.85 11.53
N PRO A 224 1.58 16.62 10.35
CA PRO A 224 2.89 17.18 10.04
C PRO A 224 2.84 18.68 9.75
N ARG A 225 1.72 19.19 9.21
CA ARG A 225 1.47 20.62 8.97
C ARG A 225 0.12 21.02 9.56
N ARG A 226 -0.07 22.31 9.85
CA ARG A 226 -1.29 22.85 10.45
C ARG A 226 -1.63 24.18 9.82
N TYR A 227 -2.89 24.32 9.39
CA TYR A 227 -3.38 25.56 8.81
C TYR A 227 -3.61 26.59 9.90
N LYS A 228 -2.98 27.77 9.77
CA LYS A 228 -3.05 28.85 10.79
C LYS A 228 -3.74 30.12 10.29
N GLY A 229 -4.32 30.09 9.09
CA GLY A 229 -4.89 31.27 8.43
C GLY A 229 -6.27 31.72 8.94
N GLY A 230 -6.79 31.10 10.02
CA GLY A 230 -8.14 31.34 10.53
C GLY A 230 -9.24 30.78 9.62
N ILE A 231 -10.45 30.65 10.16
CA ILE A 231 -11.65 30.30 9.39
C ILE A 231 -12.72 31.37 9.51
#